data_AF-A0A842UJR2-F1
#
_entry.id   AF-A0A842UJR2-F1
#
_cell.length_a   1.000
_cell.length_b   1.000
_cell.length_c   1.000
_cell.angle_alpha   90.00
_cell.angle_beta   90.00
_cell.angle_gamma   90.00
#
_symmetry.space_group_name_H-M   'P 1'
#
loop_
_entity.id
_entity.type
_entity.pdbx_description
1 polymer ?
#
loop_
_entity_poly.entity_id
_entity_poly.type
_entity_poly.pdbx_seq_one_letter_code
_entity_poly.pdbx_strand_id
1 'polypeptide(L)'
;MNKVYLYPYHPKSETAGLVAKELGIRRIKHKNSSVKDSKDLIIVNWGSSNLPYNEATIINIPEGVAVAANKLSFFRLADESNVRIPRFTTDKEVAASWLNQGREVCIRKKLTANSGVGLSVISKLDDLVDAPLYTQ
;
A
#
# COMPACT_ATOMS: atom_id res chain seq x y z
N MET A 1 4.60 -29.99 -10.51
CA MET A 1 5.23 -28.83 -9.85
C MET A 1 4.46 -27.59 -10.26
N ASN A 2 4.00 -26.80 -9.29
CA ASN A 2 3.28 -25.56 -9.57
C ASN A 2 4.23 -24.55 -10.22
N LYS A 3 3.75 -23.83 -11.23
CA LYS A 3 4.56 -22.80 -11.88
C LYS A 3 4.42 -21.51 -11.08
N VAL A 4 5.53 -20.94 -10.61
CA VAL A 4 5.53 -19.70 -9.83
C VAL A 4 5.96 -18.53 -10.71
N TYR A 5 5.20 -17.44 -10.66
CA TYR A 5 5.51 -16.18 -11.35
C TYR A 5 5.31 -14.99 -10.43
N LEU A 6 5.94 -13.86 -10.79
CA LEU A 6 5.75 -12.58 -10.13
C LEU A 6 4.94 -11.64 -11.02
N TYR A 7 3.87 -11.04 -10.48
CA TYR A 7 3.09 -10.00 -11.16
C TYR A 7 3.41 -8.64 -10.55
N PRO A 8 4.16 -7.75 -11.25
CA PRO A 8 4.51 -6.45 -10.70
C PRO A 8 3.34 -5.45 -10.79
N TYR A 9 3.23 -4.51 -9.85
CA TYR A 9 2.27 -3.40 -10.00
C TYR A 9 2.58 -2.49 -11.20
N HIS A 10 3.86 -2.37 -11.56
CA HIS A 10 4.33 -1.59 -12.69
C HIS A 10 5.31 -2.43 -13.53
N PRO A 11 5.17 -2.50 -14.87
CA PRO A 11 6.01 -3.37 -15.71
C PRO A 11 7.51 -3.11 -15.58
N LYS A 12 7.89 -1.86 -15.27
CA LYS A 12 9.29 -1.43 -15.09
C LYS A 12 9.72 -1.35 -13.61
N SER A 13 8.99 -1.99 -12.68
CA SER A 13 9.40 -2.01 -11.28
C SER A 13 10.76 -2.71 -11.13
N GLU A 14 11.76 -1.95 -10.70
CA GLU A 14 13.13 -2.44 -10.49
C GLU A 14 13.18 -3.46 -9.34
N THR A 15 12.51 -3.15 -8.22
CA THR A 15 12.44 -4.04 -7.06
C THR A 15 11.77 -5.37 -7.40
N ALA A 16 10.68 -5.34 -8.18
CA ALA A 16 10.06 -6.57 -8.68
C ALA A 16 11.00 -7.37 -9.59
N GLY A 17 11.83 -6.69 -10.39
CA GLY A 17 12.85 -7.31 -11.23
C GLY A 17 13.93 -8.03 -10.42
N LEU A 18 14.44 -7.36 -9.39
CA LEU A 18 15.45 -7.93 -8.48
C LEU A 18 14.91 -9.15 -7.74
N VAL A 19 13.71 -9.05 -7.16
CA VAL A 19 13.08 -10.16 -6.42
C VAL A 19 12.81 -11.35 -7.34
N ALA A 20 12.30 -11.13 -8.56
CA ALA A 20 12.08 -12.22 -9.51
C ALA A 20 13.38 -12.91 -9.91
N LYS A 21 14.46 -12.13 -10.11
CA LYS A 21 15.80 -12.67 -10.42
C LYS A 21 16.33 -13.51 -9.26
N GLU A 22 16.27 -13.01 -8.04
CA GLU A 22 16.79 -13.70 -6.85
C GLU A 22 16.03 -15.00 -6.56
N LEU A 23 14.71 -15.00 -6.74
CA LEU A 23 13.88 -16.19 -6.58
C LEU A 23 13.95 -17.16 -7.78
N GLY A 24 14.63 -16.81 -8.87
CA GLY A 24 14.69 -17.62 -10.08
C GLY A 24 13.34 -17.77 -10.80
N ILE A 25 12.40 -16.83 -10.61
CA ILE A 25 11.05 -16.88 -11.21
C ILE A 25 10.89 -15.83 -12.31
N ARG A 26 9.93 -16.07 -13.22
CA ARG A 26 9.64 -15.14 -14.33
C ARG A 26 8.61 -14.10 -13.90
N ARG A 27 8.73 -12.88 -14.47
CA ARG A 27 7.72 -11.83 -14.33
C ARG A 27 6.63 -11.97 -15.39
N ILE A 28 5.38 -11.73 -14.98
CA ILE A 28 4.23 -11.67 -15.88
C ILE A 28 4.20 -10.29 -16.57
N LYS A 29 3.96 -10.27 -17.88
CA LYS A 29 3.72 -9.04 -18.63
C LYS A 29 2.26 -8.60 -18.44
N HIS A 30 1.99 -7.31 -18.28
CA HIS A 30 0.60 -6.82 -18.21
C HIS A 30 -0.15 -6.92 -19.54
N LYS A 31 0.59 -6.86 -20.66
CA LYS A 31 0.04 -6.97 -22.01
C LYS A 31 0.70 -8.13 -22.74
N ASN A 32 -0.09 -8.89 -23.49
CA ASN A 32 0.37 -10.01 -24.31
C ASN A 32 1.22 -11.03 -23.52
N SER A 33 0.82 -11.34 -22.29
CA SER A 33 1.43 -12.43 -21.52
C SER A 33 1.02 -13.78 -22.10
N SER A 34 1.96 -14.72 -22.16
CA SER A 34 1.67 -16.12 -22.49
C SER A 34 1.24 -16.94 -21.27
N VAL A 35 1.29 -16.35 -20.06
CA VAL A 35 0.87 -17.01 -18.82
C VAL A 35 -0.65 -17.07 -18.79
N LYS A 36 -1.18 -18.28 -18.94
CA LYS A 36 -2.61 -18.59 -18.83
C LYS A 36 -2.98 -18.81 -17.37
N ASP A 37 -4.17 -18.35 -17.01
CA ASP A 37 -4.76 -18.62 -15.71
C ASP A 37 -5.05 -20.12 -15.54
N SER A 38 -4.78 -20.65 -14.35
CA SER A 38 -5.00 -22.08 -14.01
C SER A 38 -4.78 -22.33 -12.53
N LYS A 39 -5.36 -23.41 -11.99
CA LYS A 39 -5.19 -23.82 -10.58
C LYS A 39 -3.76 -24.24 -10.20
N ASP A 40 -2.94 -24.66 -11.17
CA ASP A 40 -1.53 -25.05 -10.96
C ASP A 40 -0.55 -23.85 -10.98
N LEU A 41 -1.09 -22.64 -11.14
CA LEU A 41 -0.33 -21.39 -11.19
C LEU A 41 -0.29 -20.72 -9.81
N ILE A 42 0.91 -20.33 -9.37
CA ILE A 42 1.09 -19.47 -8.20
C ILE A 42 1.61 -18.12 -8.68
N ILE A 43 0.95 -17.05 -8.26
CA ILE A 43 1.33 -15.67 -8.59
C ILE A 43 1.70 -14.93 -7.30
N VAL A 44 2.94 -14.47 -7.23
CA VAL A 44 3.36 -13.47 -6.24
C VAL A 44 2.93 -12.10 -6.75
N ASN A 45 1.87 -11.54 -6.16
CA ASN A 45 1.43 -10.20 -6.47
C ASN A 45 2.34 -9.17 -5.79
N TRP A 46 3.09 -8.43 -6.59
CA TRP A 46 4.04 -7.42 -6.15
C TRP A 46 3.45 -6.02 -6.28
N GLY A 47 2.31 -5.81 -5.62
CA GLY A 47 1.71 -4.50 -5.37
C GLY A 47 0.57 -4.08 -6.30
N SER A 48 -0.02 -4.98 -7.08
CA SER A 48 -1.18 -4.65 -7.91
C SER A 48 -2.49 -4.88 -7.16
N SER A 49 -3.38 -3.89 -7.13
CA SER A 49 -4.74 -4.02 -6.59
C SER A 49 -5.74 -4.61 -7.60
N ASN A 50 -5.28 -4.93 -8.81
CA ASN A 50 -6.09 -5.55 -9.85
C ASN A 50 -5.23 -6.56 -10.63
N LEU A 51 -5.70 -7.80 -10.75
CA LEU A 51 -5.03 -8.87 -11.49
C LEU A 51 -6.05 -9.61 -12.36
N PRO A 52 -5.72 -9.94 -13.62
CA PRO A 52 -6.62 -10.68 -14.51
C PRO A 52 -6.49 -12.20 -14.33
N TYR A 53 -6.44 -12.68 -13.09
CA TYR A 53 -6.26 -14.09 -12.75
C TYR A 53 -7.23 -14.47 -11.63
N ASN A 54 -8.10 -15.44 -11.88
CA ASN A 54 -9.16 -15.89 -10.98
C ASN A 54 -8.94 -17.32 -10.47
N GLU A 55 -8.25 -18.17 -11.24
CA GLU A 55 -8.02 -19.57 -10.86
C GLU A 55 -6.68 -19.78 -10.14
N ALA A 56 -5.69 -18.95 -10.44
CA ALA A 56 -4.37 -19.02 -9.82
C ALA A 56 -4.41 -18.81 -8.30
N THR A 57 -3.48 -19.45 -7.60
CA THR A 57 -3.21 -19.10 -6.20
C THR A 57 -2.43 -17.78 -6.15
N ILE A 58 -3.03 -16.74 -5.57
CA ILE A 58 -2.42 -15.41 -5.48
C ILE A 58 -1.85 -15.19 -4.07
N ILE A 59 -0.53 -15.03 -3.98
CA ILE A 59 0.14 -14.54 -2.77
C ILE A 59 0.03 -13.02 -2.78
N ASN A 60 -0.46 -12.45 -1.68
CA ASN A 60 -0.93 -11.06 -1.55
C ASN A 60 -2.13 -10.77 -2.46
N ILE A 61 -3.32 -11.23 -2.05
CA ILE A 61 -4.55 -11.01 -2.80
C ILE A 61 -4.79 -9.52 -3.14
N PRO A 62 -5.37 -9.20 -4.31
CA PRO A 62 -5.55 -7.81 -4.77
C PRO A 62 -6.24 -6.89 -3.76
N GLU A 63 -7.21 -7.42 -3.02
CA GLU A 63 -7.99 -6.70 -2.00
C GLU A 63 -7.11 -6.29 -0.83
N GLY A 64 -6.27 -7.21 -0.34
CA GLY A 64 -5.31 -6.93 0.73
C GLY A 64 -4.27 -5.90 0.31
N VAL A 65 -3.81 -5.98 -0.95
CA VAL A 65 -2.92 -4.97 -1.54
C VAL A 65 -3.59 -3.61 -1.63
N ALA A 66 -4.86 -3.55 -2.06
CA ALA A 66 -5.62 -2.30 -2.16
C ALA A 66 -5.75 -1.59 -0.80
N VAL A 67 -6.03 -2.35 0.27
CA VAL A 67 -6.09 -1.82 1.63
C VAL A 67 -4.73 -1.33 2.09
N ALA A 68 -3.67 -2.15 1.93
CA ALA A 68 -2.33 -1.80 2.38
C ALA A 68 -1.73 -0.59 1.63
N ALA A 69 -2.05 -0.42 0.34
CA ALA A 69 -1.56 0.69 -0.48
C ALA A 69 -2.25 2.03 -0.16
N ASN A 70 -3.42 2.01 0.48
CA ASN A 70 -4.13 3.21 0.89
C ASN A 70 -3.96 3.45 2.40
N LYS A 71 -3.27 4.53 2.76
CA LYS A 71 -2.95 4.84 4.17
C LYS A 71 -4.20 4.88 5.07
N LEU A 72 -5.29 5.50 4.63
CA LEU A 72 -6.50 5.62 5.46
C LEU A 72 -7.17 4.25 5.64
N SER A 73 -7.26 3.46 4.57
CA SER A 73 -7.81 2.10 4.65
C SER A 73 -6.96 1.22 5.56
N PHE A 74 -5.62 1.32 5.47
CA PHE A 74 -4.71 0.64 6.38
C PHE A 74 -4.95 1.02 7.84
N PHE A 75 -4.98 2.31 8.17
CA PHE A 75 -5.17 2.77 9.55
C PHE A 75 -6.51 2.30 10.14
N ARG A 76 -7.60 2.36 9.35
CA ARG A 76 -8.91 1.85 9.77
C ARG A 76 -8.87 0.35 10.09
N LEU A 77 -8.34 -0.47 9.17
CA LEU A 77 -8.26 -1.91 9.39
C LEU A 77 -7.34 -2.27 10.57
N ALA A 78 -6.22 -1.57 10.71
CA ALA A 78 -5.26 -1.82 11.78
C ALA A 78 -5.84 -1.47 13.17
N ASP A 79 -6.62 -0.40 13.27
CA ASP A 79 -7.30 0.01 14.50
C ASP A 79 -8.30 -1.06 14.97
N GLU A 80 -9.06 -1.62 14.04
CA GLU A 80 -9.99 -2.74 14.28
C GLU A 80 -9.26 -4.04 14.70
N SER A 81 -7.99 -4.19 14.32
CA SER A 81 -7.20 -5.42 14.52
C SER A 81 -6.37 -5.45 15.81
N ASN A 82 -6.53 -4.48 16.71
CA ASN A 82 -5.82 -4.38 17.99
C ASN A 82 -4.27 -4.43 17.86
N VAL A 83 -3.73 -3.92 16.74
CA VAL A 83 -2.29 -3.74 16.56
C VAL A 83 -1.86 -2.35 17.00
N ARG A 84 -0.65 -2.23 17.56
CA ARG A 84 -0.13 -0.92 17.97
C ARG A 84 0.17 -0.07 16.74
N ILE A 85 -0.58 1.02 16.57
CA ILE A 85 -0.43 2.00 15.51
C ILE A 85 -0.35 3.43 16.07
N PRO A 86 0.21 4.40 15.32
CA PRO A 86 0.05 5.82 15.65
C PRO A 86 -1.42 6.20 15.78
N ARG A 87 -1.74 7.15 16.66
CA ARG A 87 -3.10 7.68 16.74
C ARG A 87 -3.39 8.40 15.43
N PHE A 88 -4.59 8.24 14.89
CA PHE A 88 -4.96 8.86 13.62
C PHE A 88 -6.37 9.45 13.66
N THR A 89 -6.63 10.38 12.74
CA THR A 89 -7.93 11.00 12.54
C THR A 89 -8.07 11.49 11.11
N THR A 90 -9.31 11.65 10.64
CA THR A 90 -9.66 12.38 9.42
C THR A 90 -10.21 13.77 9.72
N ASP A 91 -10.41 14.09 11.00
CA ASP A 91 -10.90 15.37 11.47
C ASP A 91 -9.74 16.31 11.79
N LYS A 92 -9.71 17.46 11.12
CA LYS A 92 -8.69 18.49 11.31
C LYS A 92 -8.74 19.13 12.69
N GLU A 93 -9.91 19.26 13.30
CA GLU A 93 -10.06 19.85 14.64
C GLU A 93 -9.44 18.96 15.71
N VAL A 94 -9.58 17.63 15.54
CA VAL A 94 -8.88 16.66 16.39
C VAL A 94 -7.36 16.80 16.22
N ALA A 95 -6.86 16.95 15.00
CA ALA A 95 -5.44 17.17 14.75
C ALA A 95 -4.92 18.50 15.33
N ALA A 96 -5.70 19.58 15.23
CA ALA A 96 -5.40 20.87 15.86
C ALA A 96 -5.30 20.74 17.39
N SER A 97 -6.18 19.95 18.01
CA SER A 97 -6.12 19.69 19.45
C SER A 97 -4.81 19.01 19.88
N TRP A 98 -4.25 18.15 19.03
CA TRP A 98 -2.96 17.52 19.31
C TRP A 98 -1.81 18.52 19.28
N LEU A 99 -1.80 19.43 18.30
CA LEU A 99 -0.80 20.50 18.22
C LEU A 99 -0.87 21.43 19.43
N ASN A 100 -2.08 21.80 19.86
CA ASN A 100 -2.29 22.60 21.07
C ASN A 100 -1.82 21.91 22.36
N GLN A 101 -1.74 20.58 22.36
CA GLN A 101 -1.15 19.77 23.45
C GLN A 101 0.38 19.63 23.33
N GLY A 102 1.01 20.33 22.39
CA GLY A 102 2.46 20.26 22.15
C GLY A 102 2.93 18.99 21.44
N ARG A 103 2.03 18.26 20.76
CA ARG A 103 2.37 17.04 20.00
C ARG A 103 2.72 17.39 18.56
N GLU A 104 3.56 16.59 17.92
CA GLU A 104 3.80 16.68 16.48
C GLU A 104 2.70 15.96 15.70
N VAL A 105 2.35 16.48 14.52
CA VAL A 105 1.34 15.89 13.64
C VAL A 105 1.92 15.65 12.25
N CYS A 106 1.74 14.43 11.77
CA CYS A 106 2.01 14.02 10.40
C CYS A 106 0.76 14.21 9.54
N ILE A 107 0.77 15.20 8.64
CA ILE A 107 -0.26 15.49 7.64
C ILE A 107 -0.02 14.65 6.38
N ARG A 108 -1.02 13.91 5.92
CA ARG A 108 -0.92 13.05 4.72
C ARG A 108 -1.92 13.49 3.65
N LYS A 109 -1.47 14.32 2.71
CA LYS A 109 -2.26 14.85 1.58
C LYS A 109 -2.57 13.79 0.51
N LYS A 110 -1.76 12.74 0.40
CA LYS A 110 -1.93 11.66 -0.60
C LYS A 110 -1.96 10.28 0.07
N LEU A 111 -3.09 9.59 -0.08
CA LEU A 111 -3.30 8.28 0.54
C LEU A 111 -2.52 7.15 -0.14
N THR A 112 -2.32 7.21 -1.45
CA THR A 112 -1.68 6.14 -2.26
C THR A 112 -0.27 6.49 -2.77
N ALA A 113 0.29 7.62 -2.33
CA ALA A 113 1.64 8.03 -2.72
C ALA A 113 2.74 7.27 -1.95
N ASN A 114 3.94 7.24 -2.52
CA ASN A 114 5.15 6.65 -1.95
C ASN A 114 6.26 7.70 -1.80
N SER A 115 7.42 7.30 -1.25
CA SER A 115 8.62 8.15 -1.13
C SER A 115 8.40 9.49 -0.42
N GLY A 116 7.52 9.50 0.59
CA GLY A 116 7.18 10.70 1.36
C GLY A 116 6.34 11.75 0.62
N VAL A 117 5.96 11.51 -0.64
CA VAL A 117 5.19 12.48 -1.42
C VAL A 117 3.83 12.77 -0.76
N GLY A 118 3.60 14.03 -0.43
CA GLY A 118 2.38 14.48 0.25
C GLY A 118 2.36 14.25 1.76
N LEU A 119 3.50 13.98 2.39
CA LEU A 119 3.68 13.98 3.85
C LEU A 119 4.26 15.33 4.30
N SER A 120 3.73 15.87 5.40
CA SER A 120 4.33 16.99 6.13
C SER A 120 4.29 16.69 7.62
N VAL A 121 5.37 16.96 8.35
CA VAL A 121 5.42 16.84 9.81
C VAL A 121 5.45 18.24 10.37
N ILE A 122 4.53 18.56 11.27
CA ILE A 122 4.33 19.90 11.81
C ILE A 122 4.23 19.88 13.32
N SER A 123 4.62 20.97 13.95
CA SER A 123 4.55 21.17 15.40
C SER A 123 3.84 22.48 15.79
N LYS A 124 3.32 23.23 14.81
CA LYS A 124 2.63 24.51 14.98
C LYS A 124 1.28 24.48 14.29
N LEU A 125 0.29 25.15 14.90
CA LEU A 125 -1.07 25.23 14.38
C LEU A 125 -1.14 25.95 13.03
N ASP A 126 -0.31 26.97 12.81
CA ASP A 126 -0.28 27.77 11.58
C ASP A 126 0.11 26.94 10.34
N ASP A 127 0.82 25.82 10.53
CA ASP A 127 1.22 24.91 9.46
C ASP A 127 0.14 23.85 9.13
N LEU A 128 -0.97 23.84 9.87
CA LEU A 128 -2.05 22.85 9.71
C LEU A 128 -2.92 23.15 8.50
N VAL A 129 -2.86 22.24 7.52
CA VAL A 129 -3.63 22.33 6.27
C VAL A 129 -4.57 21.13 6.12
N ASP A 130 -5.59 21.28 5.28
CA ASP A 130 -6.56 20.21 5.01
C ASP A 130 -5.87 18.99 4.37
N ALA A 131 -6.17 17.83 4.92
CA ALA A 131 -5.70 16.55 4.43
C ALA A 131 -6.70 15.44 4.78
N PRO A 132 -6.73 14.36 3.99
CA PRO A 132 -7.59 13.20 4.26
C PRO A 132 -7.15 12.36 5.47
N LEU A 133 -5.98 12.60 6.04
CA LEU A 133 -5.44 11.82 7.15
C LEU A 133 -4.37 12.60 7.93
N TYR A 134 -4.51 12.57 9.25
CA TYR A 134 -3.55 13.07 10.23
C TYR A 134 -3.14 11.94 11.18
N THR A 135 -1.87 11.92 11.58
CA THR A 135 -1.32 10.92 12.51
C THR A 135 -0.43 11.59 13.56
N GLN A 136 -0.35 11.02 14.76
CA GLN A 136 0.31 11.58 15.94
C GLN A 136 1.03 10.53 16.78
#